data_AF-A0A5C4K691-F1
#
_entry.id   AF-A0A5C4K691-F1
#
_cell.length_a   1.000
_cell.length_b   1.000
_cell.length_c   1.000
_cell.angle_alpha   90.00
_cell.angle_beta   90.00
_cell.angle_gamma   90.00
#
_symmetry.space_group_name_H-M   'P 1'
#
loop_
_entity.id
_entity.type
_entity.pdbx_description
1 polymer ?
#
loop_
_entity_poly.entity_id
_entity_poly.type
_entity_poly.pdbx_seq_one_letter_code
_entity_poly.pdbx_strand_id
1 'polypeptide(L)'
;MQLQPTPDQAMALLASGLLDVEAFPDIAAQWLAHGMDSENLRMLAGANHEDPYDIRDLWAATLKDLELQPVPLENRWQLIWAYELATWKVGERTKGQVLRDAVRYLQEVEYEDRDAEEAWHLWYLWDELGSTYDPPRTDAEIWADVDSYLKSFD
;
A
#
# COMPACT_ATOMS: atom_id res chain seq x y z
N MET A 1 14.09 11.02 3.46
CA MET A 1 14.03 10.21 2.23
C MET A 1 12.81 9.33 2.42
N GLN A 2 11.81 9.43 1.55
CA GLN A 2 10.61 8.60 1.68
C GLN A 2 10.95 7.13 1.39
N LEU A 3 10.37 6.20 2.14
CA LEU A 3 10.47 4.78 1.83
C LEU A 3 9.70 4.49 0.54
N GLN A 4 10.42 4.01 -0.47
CA GLN A 4 9.83 3.61 -1.73
C GLN A 4 9.56 2.10 -1.74
N PRO A 5 8.41 1.66 -2.27
CA PRO A 5 8.09 0.25 -2.37
C PRO A 5 9.05 -0.50 -3.29
N THR A 6 9.27 -1.77 -3.00
CA THR A 6 9.86 -2.71 -3.96
C THR A 6 8.93 -2.92 -5.16
N PRO A 7 9.39 -3.50 -6.28
CA PRO A 7 8.53 -3.85 -7.40
C PRO A 7 7.25 -4.61 -7.02
N ASP A 8 7.39 -5.67 -6.23
CA ASP A 8 6.23 -6.47 -5.80
C ASP A 8 5.27 -5.67 -4.91
N GLN A 9 5.81 -4.84 -4.01
CA GLN A 9 5.00 -3.95 -3.17
C GLN A 9 4.25 -2.91 -4.01
N ALA A 10 4.91 -2.28 -4.98
CA ALA A 10 4.29 -1.27 -5.83
C ALA A 10 3.17 -1.89 -6.69
N MET A 11 3.37 -3.10 -7.20
CA MET A 11 2.34 -3.85 -7.93
C MET A 11 1.15 -4.19 -7.03
N ALA A 12 1.39 -4.66 -5.80
CA ALA A 12 0.33 -4.99 -4.85
C ALA A 12 -0.47 -3.75 -4.42
N LEU A 13 0.21 -2.63 -4.12
CA LEU A 13 -0.41 -1.36 -3.75
C LEU A 13 -1.24 -0.80 -4.91
N LEU A 14 -0.71 -0.77 -6.13
CA LEU A 14 -1.45 -0.33 -7.31
C LEU A 14 -2.70 -1.18 -7.57
N ALA A 15 -2.55 -2.50 -7.53
CA ALA A 15 -3.66 -3.42 -7.77
C ALA A 15 -4.77 -3.31 -6.71
N SER A 16 -4.48 -2.71 -5.56
CA SER A 16 -5.43 -2.46 -4.47
C SER A 16 -5.89 -0.99 -4.40
N GLY A 17 -5.51 -0.17 -5.38
CA GLY A 17 -5.83 1.26 -5.43
C GLY A 17 -5.21 2.08 -4.29
N LEU A 18 -4.11 1.60 -3.69
CA LEU A 18 -3.39 2.24 -2.56
C LEU A 18 -2.19 3.08 -3.02
N LEU A 19 -1.87 3.05 -4.31
CA LEU A 19 -0.79 3.82 -4.90
C LEU A 19 -1.33 4.67 -6.05
N ASP A 20 -1.17 5.98 -5.90
CA ASP A 20 -1.51 6.95 -6.92
C ASP A 20 -0.44 6.94 -8.03
N VAL A 21 -0.88 7.14 -9.27
CA VAL A 21 0.01 7.02 -10.44
C VAL A 21 1.07 8.11 -10.48
N GLU A 22 0.79 9.26 -9.88
CA GLU A 22 1.70 10.38 -9.73
C GLU A 22 2.95 10.04 -8.90
N ALA A 23 2.93 8.95 -8.12
CA ALA A 23 4.10 8.47 -7.37
C ALA A 23 5.08 7.65 -8.21
N PHE A 24 4.67 7.18 -9.40
CA PHE A 24 5.47 6.25 -10.20
C PHE A 24 6.81 6.80 -10.68
N PRO A 25 6.95 8.08 -11.09
CA PRO A 25 8.25 8.62 -11.48
C PRO A 25 9.30 8.53 -10.36
N ASP A 26 8.91 8.88 -9.12
CA ASP A 26 9.81 8.82 -7.97
C ASP A 26 10.16 7.35 -7.60
N ILE A 27 9.19 6.44 -7.68
CA ILE A 27 9.41 5.00 -7.50
C ILE A 27 10.40 4.47 -8.54
N ALA A 28 10.20 4.82 -9.82
CA ALA A 28 11.06 4.42 -10.92
C ALA A 28 12.48 4.95 -10.75
N ALA A 29 12.63 6.22 -10.34
CA ALA A 29 13.94 6.81 -10.04
C ALA A 29 14.67 6.04 -8.94
N GLN A 30 13.96 5.58 -7.91
CA GLN A 30 14.55 4.77 -6.85
C GLN A 30 14.96 3.38 -7.34
N TRP A 31 14.14 2.74 -8.18
CA TRP A 31 14.48 1.42 -8.75
C TRP A 31 15.73 1.49 -9.63
N LEU A 32 15.90 2.57 -10.40
CA LEU A 32 17.13 2.86 -11.13
C LEU A 32 18.33 3.01 -10.18
N ALA A 33 18.17 3.76 -9.09
CA ALA A 33 19.21 3.92 -8.08
C ALA A 33 19.60 2.59 -7.39
N HIS A 34 18.67 1.62 -7.34
CA HIS A 34 18.91 0.27 -6.83
C HIS A 34 19.48 -0.71 -7.87
N GLY A 35 19.77 -0.25 -9.09
CA GLY A 35 20.47 -1.03 -10.11
C GLY A 35 19.56 -1.79 -11.08
N MET A 36 18.24 -1.59 -11.02
CA MET A 36 17.35 -1.99 -12.12
C MET A 36 17.54 -1.03 -13.30
N ASP A 37 17.42 -1.49 -14.54
CA ASP A 37 17.53 -0.61 -15.71
C ASP A 37 16.71 -1.15 -16.88
N SER A 38 15.93 -0.28 -17.51
CA SER A 38 15.31 -0.49 -18.81
C SER A 38 15.08 0.87 -19.48
N GLU A 39 14.79 0.87 -20.79
CA GLU A 39 14.45 2.11 -21.49
C GLU A 39 13.18 2.74 -20.90
N ASN A 40 12.11 1.95 -20.76
CA ASN A 40 10.85 2.44 -20.21
C ASN A 40 10.97 2.87 -18.74
N LEU A 41 11.81 2.21 -17.93
CA LEU A 41 12.05 2.61 -16.54
C LEU A 41 12.72 3.99 -16.44
N ARG A 42 13.68 4.28 -17.32
CA ARG A 42 14.33 5.60 -17.40
C ARG A 42 13.38 6.68 -17.90
N MET A 43 12.53 6.35 -18.87
CA MET A 43 11.49 7.27 -19.33
C MET A 43 10.50 7.59 -18.21
N LEU A 44 10.01 6.56 -17.51
CA LEU A 44 9.09 6.72 -16.39
C LEU A 44 9.69 7.57 -15.25
N ALA A 45 10.95 7.35 -14.90
CA ALA A 45 11.63 8.17 -13.89
C ALA A 45 11.76 9.66 -14.28
N GLY A 46 11.69 9.96 -15.58
CA GLY A 46 11.70 11.32 -16.12
C GLY A 46 10.32 11.95 -16.30
N ALA A 47 9.23 11.18 -16.15
CA ALA A 47 7.86 11.57 -16.50
C ALA A 47 7.19 12.52 -15.47
N ASN A 48 7.97 13.34 -14.77
CA ASN A 48 7.44 14.31 -13.81
C ASN A 48 6.58 15.35 -14.52
N HIS A 49 5.31 15.48 -14.09
CA HIS A 49 4.29 16.34 -14.68
C HIS A 49 3.69 15.88 -16.02
N GLU A 50 3.88 14.61 -16.40
CA GLU A 50 3.16 14.02 -17.53
C GLU A 50 1.69 13.70 -17.18
N ASP A 51 0.89 13.42 -18.21
CA ASP A 51 -0.50 13.04 -18.05
C ASP A 51 -0.60 11.68 -17.30
N PRO A 52 -1.52 11.52 -16.34
CA PRO A 52 -1.72 10.26 -15.61
C PRO A 52 -1.94 9.03 -16.50
N TYR A 53 -2.48 9.17 -17.71
CA TYR A 53 -2.62 8.07 -18.66
C TYR A 53 -1.27 7.68 -19.27
N ASP A 54 -0.43 8.65 -19.63
CA ASP A 54 0.92 8.40 -20.16
C ASP A 54 1.78 7.70 -19.11
N ILE A 55 1.68 8.11 -17.84
CA ILE A 55 2.38 7.47 -16.72
C ILE A 55 1.93 6.01 -16.54
N ARG A 56 0.63 5.70 -16.70
CA ARG A 56 0.13 4.33 -16.63
C ARG A 56 0.65 3.45 -17.78
N ASP A 57 0.71 4.00 -18.99
CA ASP A 57 1.22 3.28 -20.15
C ASP A 57 2.72 3.00 -20.00
N LEU A 58 3.50 3.98 -19.55
CA LEU A 58 4.92 3.82 -19.22
C LEU A 58 5.15 2.82 -18.08
N TRP A 59 4.28 2.81 -17.08
CA TRP A 59 4.33 1.81 -16.01
C TRP A 59 4.12 0.39 -16.54
N ALA A 60 3.07 0.18 -17.35
CA ALA A 60 2.80 -1.13 -17.95
C ALA A 60 3.95 -1.60 -18.85
N ALA A 61 4.54 -0.69 -19.62
CA ALA A 61 5.71 -0.99 -20.46
C ALA A 61 6.95 -1.32 -19.62
N THR A 62 7.19 -0.56 -18.54
CA THR A 62 8.25 -0.81 -17.56
C THR A 62 8.15 -2.20 -16.94
N LEU A 63 6.97 -2.59 -16.45
CA LEU A 63 6.75 -3.91 -15.86
C LEU A 63 7.05 -5.04 -16.86
N LYS A 64 6.65 -4.85 -18.12
CA LYS A 64 6.92 -5.81 -19.19
C LYS A 64 8.40 -5.96 -19.49
N ASP A 65 9.13 -4.85 -19.60
CA ASP A 65 10.59 -4.86 -19.85
C ASP A 65 11.37 -5.53 -18.73
N LEU A 66 10.93 -5.34 -17.50
CA LEU A 66 11.53 -5.91 -16.29
C LEU A 66 11.06 -7.34 -16.01
N GLU A 67 10.22 -7.91 -16.89
CA GLU A 67 9.63 -9.26 -16.75
C GLU A 67 8.84 -9.47 -15.44
N LEU A 68 8.35 -8.39 -14.84
CA LEU A 68 7.59 -8.42 -13.59
C LEU A 68 6.17 -8.93 -13.83
N GLN A 69 5.74 -9.87 -12.98
CA GLN A 69 4.42 -10.48 -13.07
C GLN A 69 3.47 -9.89 -12.02
N PRO A 70 2.16 -9.78 -12.31
CA PRO A 70 1.18 -9.37 -11.31
C PRO A 70 1.21 -10.26 -10.07
N VAL A 71 1.13 -9.65 -8.89
CA VAL A 71 1.07 -10.36 -7.62
C VAL A 71 -0.31 -11.04 -7.47
N PRO A 72 -0.35 -12.37 -7.21
CA PRO A 72 -1.59 -13.09 -6.89
C PRO A 72 -2.31 -12.46 -5.70
N LEU A 73 -3.64 -12.47 -5.71
CA LEU A 73 -4.48 -11.73 -4.76
C LEU A 73 -4.17 -12.09 -3.30
N GLU A 74 -4.01 -13.38 -3.03
CA GLU A 74 -3.69 -13.98 -1.74
C GLU A 74 -2.35 -13.52 -1.15
N ASN A 75 -1.43 -13.02 -2.00
CA ASN A 75 -0.10 -12.56 -1.58
C ASN A 75 -0.01 -11.03 -1.47
N ARG A 76 -1.03 -10.28 -1.91
CA ARG A 76 -0.97 -8.81 -1.96
C ARG A 76 -0.91 -8.20 -0.57
N TRP A 77 -1.74 -8.68 0.36
CA TRP A 77 -1.80 -8.10 1.71
C TRP A 77 -0.45 -8.15 2.41
N GLN A 78 0.26 -9.26 2.36
CA GLN A 78 1.55 -9.40 3.03
C GLN A 78 2.57 -8.36 2.54
N LEU A 79 2.58 -8.07 1.23
CA LEU A 79 3.46 -7.06 0.64
C LEU A 79 3.04 -5.64 1.02
N ILE A 80 1.74 -5.35 0.94
CA ILE A 80 1.16 -4.06 1.35
C ILE A 80 1.47 -3.81 2.82
N TRP A 81 1.15 -4.79 3.68
CA TRP A 81 1.34 -4.71 5.12
C TRP A 81 2.80 -4.49 5.51
N ALA A 82 3.74 -5.19 4.87
CA ALA A 82 5.16 -4.96 5.10
C ALA A 82 5.58 -3.52 4.77
N TYR A 83 5.02 -2.94 3.71
CA TYR A 83 5.28 -1.54 3.33
C TYR A 83 4.61 -0.54 4.30
N GLU A 84 3.34 -0.77 4.67
CA GLU A 84 2.59 0.02 5.65
C GLU A 84 3.31 0.05 7.00
N LEU A 85 3.74 -1.10 7.50
CA LEU A 85 4.50 -1.19 8.75
C LEU A 85 5.83 -0.45 8.66
N ALA A 86 6.58 -0.62 7.57
CA ALA A 86 7.87 0.06 7.41
C ALA A 86 7.71 1.58 7.39
N THR A 87 6.74 2.10 6.63
CA THR A 87 6.44 3.54 6.54
C THR A 87 5.86 4.11 7.84
N TRP A 88 5.05 3.34 8.57
CA TRP A 88 4.59 3.73 9.91
C TRP A 88 5.77 3.82 10.90
N LYS A 89 6.65 2.82 10.95
CA LYS A 89 7.80 2.79 11.88
C LYS A 89 8.75 3.97 11.69
N VAL A 90 8.92 4.47 10.46
CA VAL A 90 9.74 5.67 10.18
C VAL A 90 8.96 6.98 10.29
N GLY A 91 7.67 6.93 10.63
CA GLY A 91 6.82 8.11 10.84
C GLY A 91 6.30 8.76 9.55
N GLU A 92 6.40 8.09 8.41
CA GLU A 92 5.86 8.57 7.12
C GLU A 92 4.35 8.35 7.01
N ARG A 93 3.81 7.38 7.76
CA ARG A 93 2.37 7.12 7.85
C ARG A 93 1.85 7.22 9.26
N THR A 94 0.63 7.72 9.36
CA THR A 94 -0.16 7.74 10.60
C THR A 94 -0.96 6.46 10.76
N LYS A 95 -1.29 6.11 12.00
CA LYS A 95 -2.21 5.01 12.32
C LYS A 95 -3.56 5.08 11.57
N GLY A 96 -4.07 6.28 11.29
CA GLY A 96 -5.31 6.45 10.53
C GLY A 96 -5.18 6.19 9.03
N GLN A 97 -3.99 6.42 8.44
CA GLN A 97 -3.72 6.00 7.06
C GLN A 97 -3.64 4.48 6.97
N VAL A 98 -2.94 3.85 7.90
CA VAL A 98 -2.82 2.38 7.96
C VAL A 98 -4.20 1.70 8.07
N LEU A 99 -5.09 2.20 8.93
CA LEU A 99 -6.47 1.69 9.03
C LEU A 99 -7.25 1.87 7.72
N ARG A 100 -7.18 3.05 7.10
CA ARG A 100 -7.87 3.35 5.84
C ARG A 100 -7.45 2.39 4.74
N ASP A 101 -6.16 2.09 4.67
CA ASP A 101 -5.59 1.26 3.63
C ASP A 101 -5.96 -0.22 3.82
N ALA A 102 -6.02 -0.68 5.07
CA ALA A 102 -6.61 -1.98 5.42
C ALA A 102 -8.08 -2.09 4.98
N VAL A 103 -8.88 -1.04 5.22
CA VAL A 103 -10.29 -0.98 4.80
C VAL A 103 -10.42 -1.03 3.28
N ARG A 104 -9.62 -0.23 2.55
CA ARG A 104 -9.64 -0.23 1.09
C ARG A 104 -9.24 -1.60 0.53
N TYR A 105 -8.20 -2.23 1.08
CA TYR A 105 -7.83 -3.58 0.68
C TYR A 105 -9.01 -4.57 0.86
N LEU A 106 -9.68 -4.57 2.01
CA LEU A 106 -10.83 -5.46 2.25
C LEU A 106 -12.05 -5.17 1.37
N GLN A 107 -12.21 -3.94 0.88
CA GLN A 107 -13.28 -3.57 -0.06
C GLN A 107 -13.00 -4.09 -1.46
N GLU A 108 -11.74 -4.16 -1.87
CA GLU A 108 -11.32 -4.65 -3.18
C GLU A 108 -11.28 -6.19 -3.27
N VAL A 109 -11.18 -6.90 -2.13
CA VAL A 109 -11.16 -8.38 -2.09
C VAL A 109 -12.53 -8.99 -1.76
N GLU A 110 -12.99 -9.94 -2.58
CA GLU A 110 -14.26 -10.66 -2.36
C GLU A 110 -14.08 -11.94 -1.51
N TYR A 111 -15.11 -12.21 -0.70
CA TYR A 111 -15.46 -13.37 0.15
C TYR A 111 -14.42 -14.47 0.56
N GLU A 112 -13.60 -15.03 -0.33
CA GLU A 112 -12.65 -16.12 0.03
C GLU A 112 -11.24 -15.61 0.40
N ASP A 113 -10.86 -14.39 -0.01
CA ASP A 113 -9.53 -13.80 0.25
C ASP A 113 -9.51 -12.79 1.42
N ARG A 114 -10.57 -12.78 2.25
CA ARG A 114 -10.69 -11.91 3.44
C ARG A 114 -9.91 -12.40 4.67
N ASP A 115 -9.17 -13.49 4.54
CA ASP A 115 -8.41 -14.13 5.63
C ASP A 115 -7.12 -13.38 6.01
N ALA A 116 -6.90 -12.18 5.45
CA ALA A 116 -5.88 -11.25 5.93
C ALA A 116 -6.20 -10.79 7.36
N GLU A 117 -5.77 -11.58 8.35
CA GLU A 117 -6.05 -11.36 9.78
C GLU A 117 -5.72 -9.93 10.21
N GLU A 118 -4.59 -9.38 9.73
CA GLU A 118 -4.19 -8.02 10.10
C GLU A 118 -5.08 -6.95 9.48
N ALA A 119 -5.50 -7.12 8.21
CA ALA A 119 -6.43 -6.20 7.58
C ALA A 119 -7.79 -6.26 8.27
N TRP A 120 -8.25 -7.46 8.60
CA TRP A 120 -9.53 -7.69 9.26
C TRP A 120 -9.59 -7.04 10.65
N HIS A 121 -8.55 -7.22 11.47
CA HIS A 121 -8.48 -6.62 12.79
C HIS A 121 -8.50 -5.09 12.71
N LEU A 122 -7.71 -4.51 11.81
CA LEU A 122 -7.67 -3.07 11.57
C LEU A 122 -9.00 -2.53 11.04
N TRP A 123 -9.65 -3.24 10.12
CA TRP A 123 -10.99 -2.88 9.65
C TRP A 123 -12.03 -2.91 10.76
N TYR A 124 -11.98 -3.91 11.63
CA TYR A 124 -12.90 -4.00 12.77
C TYR A 124 -12.75 -2.78 13.70
N LEU A 125 -11.51 -2.40 14.02
CA LEU A 125 -11.24 -1.18 14.82
C LEU A 125 -11.71 0.10 14.09
N TRP A 126 -11.56 0.15 12.76
CA TRP A 126 -12.11 1.25 11.96
C TRP A 126 -13.64 1.30 11.99
N ASP A 127 -14.29 0.14 11.86
CA ASP A 127 -15.74 0.04 11.91
C ASP A 127 -16.27 0.45 13.29
N GLU A 128 -15.59 0.09 14.38
CA GLU A 128 -15.91 0.57 15.73
C GLU A 128 -15.83 2.10 15.86
N LEU A 129 -14.86 2.76 15.21
CA LEU A 129 -14.77 4.23 15.18
C LEU A 129 -15.93 4.89 14.40
N GLY A 130 -16.46 4.19 13.40
CA GLY A 130 -17.53 4.71 12.53
C GLY A 130 -18.95 4.35 12.96
N SER A 131 -19.09 3.39 13.87
CA SER A 131 -20.38 2.77 14.23
C SER A 131 -20.82 3.11 15.65
N THR A 132 -22.07 2.81 15.96
CA THR A 132 -22.67 2.98 17.30
C THR A 132 -22.83 1.63 18.00
N TYR A 133 -21.70 0.97 18.27
CA TYR A 133 -21.67 -0.30 18.99
C TYR A 133 -22.22 -0.19 20.43
N ASP A 134 -22.74 -1.29 20.99
CA ASP A 134 -23.28 -1.39 22.36
C ASP A 134 -22.61 -2.55 23.14
N PRO A 135 -21.88 -2.29 24.24
CA PRO A 135 -21.59 -0.98 24.82
C PRO A 135 -20.62 -0.17 23.95
N PRO A 136 -20.80 1.16 23.82
CA PRO A 136 -19.92 1.99 23.00
C PRO A 136 -18.56 2.14 23.69
N ARG A 137 -17.49 1.83 22.97
CA ARG A 137 -16.13 2.22 23.33
C ARG A 137 -15.89 3.67 22.92
N THR A 138 -15.01 4.36 23.63
CA THR A 138 -14.55 5.70 23.27
C THR A 138 -13.48 5.63 22.17
N ASP A 139 -13.38 6.68 21.34
CA ASP A 139 -12.31 6.81 20.34
C ASP A 139 -10.92 6.61 20.95
N ALA A 140 -10.70 7.09 22.18
CA ALA A 140 -9.43 6.97 22.88
C ALA A 140 -9.06 5.50 23.17
N GLU A 141 -10.05 4.68 23.55
CA GLU A 141 -9.85 3.25 23.79
C GLU A 141 -9.55 2.52 22.49
N ILE A 142 -10.28 2.81 21.40
CA ILE A 142 -10.05 2.17 20.10
C ILE A 142 -8.67 2.54 19.56
N TRP A 143 -8.28 3.82 19.66
CA TRP A 143 -6.97 4.28 19.23
C TRP A 143 -5.81 3.73 20.08
N ALA A 144 -6.06 3.34 21.33
CA ALA A 144 -5.09 2.64 22.16
C ALA A 144 -4.88 1.20 21.68
N ASP A 145 -5.95 0.52 21.27
CA ASP A 145 -5.85 -0.83 20.67
C ASP A 145 -5.13 -0.79 19.32
N VAL A 146 -5.43 0.18 18.46
CA VAL A 146 -4.70 0.36 17.19
C VAL A 146 -3.21 0.53 17.46
N ASP A 147 -2.84 1.36 18.43
CA ASP A 147 -1.43 1.59 18.79
C ASP A 147 -0.78 0.33 19.38
N SER A 148 -1.49 -0.38 20.26
CA SER A 148 -1.03 -1.66 20.81
C SER A 148 -0.83 -2.71 19.72
N TYR A 149 -1.75 -2.75 18.74
CA TYR A 149 -1.71 -3.69 17.63
C TYR A 149 -0.51 -3.42 16.72
N LEU A 150 -0.32 -2.18 16.27
CA LEU A 150 0.82 -1.79 15.42
C LEU A 150 2.17 -2.09 16.09
N LYS A 151 2.28 -1.83 17.40
CA LYS A 151 3.49 -2.09 18.21
C LYS A 151 3.74 -3.58 18.48
N SER A 152 2.76 -4.46 18.27
CA SER A 152 2.97 -5.90 18.46
C SER A 152 3.90 -6.54 17.41
N PHE A 153 4.20 -5.80 16.35
CA PHE A 153 5.09 -6.20 15.25
C PHE A 153 6.50 -5.57 15.33
N ASP A 154 6.88 -5.00 16.48
CA ASP A 154 8.24 -4.52 16.79
C ASP A 154 9.13 -5.60 17.42
#